data_AF-A0A6C0L063-F1
#
_entry.id   AF-A0A6C0L063-F1
#
_cell.length_a   1.000
_cell.length_b   1.000
_cell.length_c   1.000
_cell.angle_alpha   90.00
_cell.angle_beta   90.00
_cell.angle_gamma   90.00
#
_symmetry.space_group_name_H-M   'P 1'
#
loop_
_entity.id
_entity.type
_entity.pdbx_description
1 polymer ?
#
loop_
_entity_poly.entity_id
_entity_poly.type
_entity_poly.pdbx_seq_one_letter_code
_entity_poly.pdbx_strand_id
1 'polypeptide(L)'
;MDTDKKRQQYEENLNSTEGSNKSSLSTQANSFNEINTNISDYSFDDILNILEIQLDSFKTYEAFQKETNEKINNYIAIFENLENYKLVDFFNKIKKFLFGTSEDNRNITEAQKLLAGDLNEQKVYRDTVTKLLTVDSRFRTNYKGTLSTDYSINLPYMINNVTELRLSDVEFPATFYPFQENFENNYIWLKYTFTYDTDTTNNISRYIYFYVTPANYYQSNLLEDMQAVIDAENVPLTITHNLNFDNDGGIGNGTGTITFEYTGDSDNSVVINDLELNFNASRILNSDSNYNVSHFIESGDPKIDKYYNAESPINYRQRMGWMLGFRESLYTGSTSHTSEGQLDVIGPRYIYLLVNDFNTSSNVNFFSNNETNLLADDILGRISLKTYAFSVQSQNDFVVYGEPRYFFGLVNIDKLQIKVIDEYGRTLDLNGMDFSFTIQMTVKYNISTGS
;
A
#
# COMPACT_ATOMS: atom_id res chain seq x y z
N MET A 1 54.86 3.93 61.16
CA MET A 1 55.01 2.45 61.22
C MET A 1 53.72 1.77 61.70
N ASP A 2 52.54 2.38 61.48
CA ASP A 2 51.23 1.86 61.94
C ASP A 2 50.10 1.98 60.88
N THR A 3 50.47 2.36 59.65
CA THR A 3 49.54 2.58 58.52
C THR A 3 49.31 1.32 57.69
N ASP A 4 50.33 0.46 57.52
CA ASP A 4 50.20 -0.80 56.78
C ASP A 4 49.40 -1.87 57.53
N LYS A 5 49.39 -1.82 58.87
CA LYS A 5 48.62 -2.76 59.70
C LYS A 5 47.12 -2.51 59.67
N LYS A 6 46.70 -1.24 59.53
CA LYS A 6 45.28 -0.88 59.44
C LYS A 6 44.68 -1.18 58.06
N ARG A 7 45.50 -1.26 57.02
CA ARG A 7 45.09 -1.59 55.65
C ARG A 7 44.79 -3.07 55.48
N GLN A 8 45.63 -3.94 56.04
CA GLN A 8 45.43 -5.40 56.02
C GLN A 8 44.19 -5.84 56.81
N GLN A 9 43.86 -5.16 57.92
CA GLN A 9 42.69 -5.47 58.74
C GLN A 9 41.34 -5.09 58.07
N TYR A 10 41.36 -4.25 57.04
CA TYR A 10 40.17 -3.91 56.25
C TYR A 10 39.90 -4.96 55.15
N GLU A 11 40.96 -5.54 54.56
CA GLU A 11 40.85 -6.54 53.50
C GLU A 11 40.40 -7.93 54.02
N GLU A 12 40.73 -8.31 55.26
CA GLU A 12 40.25 -9.56 55.88
C GLU A 12 38.74 -9.54 56.21
N ASN A 13 38.15 -8.37 56.43
CA ASN A 13 36.73 -8.23 56.76
C ASN A 13 35.79 -8.31 55.54
N LEU A 14 36.31 -8.11 54.32
CA LEU A 14 35.53 -8.14 53.08
C LEU A 14 35.23 -9.55 52.54
N ASN A 15 36.01 -10.57 52.95
CA ASN A 15 35.92 -11.94 52.40
C ASN A 15 35.05 -12.91 53.21
N SER A 16 34.29 -12.45 54.22
CA SER A 16 33.54 -13.33 55.14
C SER A 16 32.01 -13.23 55.07
N THR A 17 31.44 -12.65 54.01
CA THR A 17 29.98 -12.47 53.90
C THR A 17 29.42 -12.86 52.52
N GLU A 18 29.62 -14.11 52.13
CA GLU A 18 28.75 -14.78 51.14
C GLU A 18 27.87 -15.80 51.87
N GLY A 19 26.57 -15.52 51.98
CA GLY A 19 25.61 -16.50 52.50
C GLY A 19 24.21 -15.97 52.84
N SER A 20 23.23 -16.45 52.07
CA SER A 20 21.79 -16.65 52.40
C SER A 20 20.74 -15.54 52.21
N ASN A 21 19.93 -15.75 51.17
CA ASN A 21 18.48 -15.58 50.95
C ASN A 21 17.55 -14.73 51.86
N LYS A 22 16.68 -14.00 51.13
CA LYS A 22 15.23 -13.71 51.31
C LYS A 22 14.77 -12.50 52.18
N SER A 23 14.09 -11.60 51.46
CA SER A 23 12.70 -11.15 51.66
C SER A 23 12.49 -9.65 51.91
N SER A 24 11.32 -9.24 51.41
CA SER A 24 10.78 -7.93 51.08
C SER A 24 10.43 -7.04 52.28
N LEU A 25 10.66 -5.73 52.08
CA LEU A 25 9.92 -4.60 52.66
C LEU A 25 9.82 -4.53 54.19
N SER A 26 10.90 -4.07 54.84
CA SER A 26 10.80 -3.39 56.14
C SER A 26 12.08 -2.65 56.55
N THR A 27 12.50 -1.59 55.84
CA THR A 27 13.41 -0.57 56.43
C THR A 27 13.43 0.75 55.64
N GLN A 28 12.26 1.37 55.45
CA GLN A 28 12.21 2.83 55.22
C GLN A 28 12.39 3.53 56.57
N ALA A 29 13.64 3.63 57.02
CA ALA A 29 14.16 4.60 57.98
C ALA A 29 15.62 4.26 58.29
N ASN A 30 16.56 4.83 57.52
CA ASN A 30 18.01 5.04 57.78
C ASN A 30 18.92 4.73 56.57
N SER A 31 18.77 5.45 55.45
CA SER A 31 19.86 5.52 54.46
C SER A 31 19.86 6.86 53.72
N PHE A 32 20.04 7.96 54.45
CA PHE A 32 20.51 9.19 53.81
C PHE A 32 22.05 9.17 53.76
N ASN A 33 22.53 9.00 52.53
CA ASN A 33 23.82 9.43 51.98
C ASN A 33 25.10 8.87 52.60
N GLU A 34 25.38 7.58 52.38
CA GLU A 34 26.76 7.28 52.00
C GLU A 34 26.98 7.79 50.57
N ILE A 35 27.92 8.72 50.38
CA ILE A 35 28.30 9.18 49.05
C ILE A 35 28.87 7.97 48.29
N ASN A 36 28.26 7.62 47.16
CA ASN A 36 28.80 6.57 46.31
C ASN A 36 30.20 7.01 45.83
N THR A 37 31.21 6.19 46.11
CA THR A 37 32.62 6.45 45.72
C THR A 37 33.14 5.41 44.73
N ASN A 38 32.26 4.53 44.24
CA ASN A 38 32.59 3.59 43.19
C ASN A 38 32.57 4.33 41.84
N ILE A 39 33.75 4.65 41.32
CA ILE A 39 33.92 5.39 40.06
C ILE A 39 33.24 4.71 38.86
N SER A 40 33.07 3.38 38.90
CA SER A 40 32.43 2.61 37.83
C SER A 40 30.94 2.92 37.67
N ASP A 41 30.32 3.53 38.67
CA ASP A 41 28.89 3.87 38.68
C ASP A 41 28.63 5.28 38.12
N TYR A 42 29.69 6.03 37.78
CA TYR A 42 29.61 7.40 37.28
C TYR A 42 29.93 7.46 35.78
N SER A 43 29.07 8.13 35.02
CA SER A 43 29.39 8.50 33.63
C SER A 43 30.37 9.67 33.59
N PHE A 44 30.92 9.94 32.41
CA PHE A 44 31.79 11.10 32.18
C PHE A 44 31.09 12.43 32.53
N ASP A 45 29.83 12.57 32.13
CA ASP A 45 29.03 13.78 32.41
C ASP A 45 28.72 13.93 33.90
N ASP A 46 28.48 12.81 34.61
CA ASP A 46 28.28 12.85 36.06
C ASP A 46 29.54 13.36 36.78
N ILE A 47 30.73 12.97 36.32
CA ILE A 47 32.01 13.45 36.87
C ILE A 47 32.21 14.94 36.59
N LEU A 48 31.88 15.41 35.38
CA LEU A 48 31.96 16.84 35.07
C LEU A 48 31.00 17.67 35.92
N ASN A 49 29.79 17.15 36.17
CA ASN A 49 28.81 17.79 37.04
C ASN A 49 29.30 17.84 38.50
N ILE A 50 29.92 16.78 39.00
CA ILE A 50 30.54 16.75 40.35
C ILE A 50 31.63 17.82 40.49
N LEU A 51 32.40 18.05 39.42
CA LEU A 51 33.46 19.06 39.38
C LEU A 51 32.95 20.46 39.01
N GLU A 52 31.66 20.59 38.69
CA GLU A 52 31.03 21.81 38.19
C GLU A 52 31.77 22.36 36.95
N ILE A 53 32.07 21.49 35.98
CA ILE A 53 32.81 21.82 34.76
C ILE A 53 31.89 21.73 33.56
N GLN A 54 31.84 22.80 32.77
CA GLN A 54 31.15 22.83 31.48
C GLN A 54 32.18 22.61 30.37
N LEU A 55 32.15 21.44 29.73
CA LEU A 55 33.14 21.05 28.72
C LEU A 55 33.21 22.04 27.55
N ASP A 56 32.06 22.55 27.10
CA ASP A 56 31.93 23.49 25.98
C ASP A 56 32.63 24.84 26.23
N SER A 57 33.02 25.15 27.47
CA SER A 57 33.75 26.38 27.79
C SER A 57 35.23 26.33 27.39
N PHE A 58 35.76 25.15 27.05
CA PHE A 58 37.18 24.94 26.75
C PHE A 58 37.43 24.77 25.24
N LYS A 59 38.40 25.53 24.71
CA LYS A 59 38.80 25.43 23.29
C LYS A 59 39.93 24.45 23.02
N THR A 60 40.66 24.03 24.05
CA THR A 60 41.79 23.10 23.93
C THR A 60 41.79 22.11 25.09
N TYR A 61 42.24 20.89 24.81
CA TYR A 61 42.41 19.85 25.83
C TYR A 61 43.36 20.30 26.96
N GLU A 62 44.40 21.06 26.63
CA GLU A 62 45.37 21.58 27.60
C GLU A 62 44.72 22.57 28.60
N ALA A 63 43.82 23.44 28.12
CA ALA A 63 43.09 24.37 28.97
C ALA A 63 42.12 23.63 29.91
N PHE A 64 41.37 22.67 29.37
CA PHE A 64 40.49 21.80 30.15
C PHE A 64 41.25 21.00 31.21
N GLN A 65 42.35 20.36 30.82
CA GLN A 65 43.16 19.54 31.71
C GLN A 65 43.73 20.37 32.87
N LYS A 66 44.17 21.60 32.60
CA LYS A 66 44.71 22.49 33.63
C LYS A 66 43.65 22.85 34.67
N GLU A 67 42.52 23.41 34.24
CA GLU A 67 41.47 23.90 35.16
C GLU A 67 40.82 22.75 35.94
N THR A 68 40.57 21.63 35.28
CA THR A 68 40.00 20.44 35.90
C THR A 68 40.93 19.84 36.95
N ASN A 69 42.25 19.79 36.67
CA ASN A 69 43.23 19.33 37.67
C ASN A 69 43.31 20.28 38.87
N GLU A 70 43.24 21.59 38.64
CA GLU A 70 43.21 22.58 39.73
C GLU A 70 41.99 22.36 40.63
N LYS A 71 40.79 22.17 40.06
CA LYS A 71 39.58 21.85 40.82
C LYS A 71 39.68 20.54 41.60
N ILE A 72 40.14 19.46 40.97
CA ILE A 72 40.30 18.16 41.64
C ILE A 72 41.28 18.27 42.80
N ASN A 73 42.44 18.92 42.60
CA ASN A 73 43.43 19.10 43.65
C ASN A 73 42.88 19.94 44.82
N ASN A 74 42.04 20.95 44.53
CA ASN A 74 41.36 21.73 45.57
C ASN A 74 40.38 20.87 46.39
N TYR A 75 39.57 20.03 45.74
CA TYR A 75 38.69 19.08 46.45
C TYR A 75 39.49 18.09 47.30
N ILE A 76 40.59 17.53 46.77
CA ILE A 76 41.48 16.64 47.52
C ILE A 76 42.00 17.35 48.77
N ALA A 77 42.54 18.57 48.65
CA ALA A 77 43.06 19.33 49.79
C ALA A 77 41.98 19.64 50.84
N ILE A 78 40.74 19.93 50.42
CA ILE A 78 39.60 20.11 51.33
C ILE A 78 39.33 18.80 52.10
N PHE A 79 39.24 17.66 51.40
CA PHE A 79 38.92 16.38 52.03
C PHE A 79 40.06 15.79 52.86
N GLU A 80 41.31 16.10 52.54
CA GLU A 80 42.47 15.78 53.38
C GLU A 80 42.42 16.52 54.71
N ASN A 81 42.11 17.82 54.70
CA ASN A 81 41.94 18.62 55.92
C ASN A 81 40.74 18.16 56.79
N LEU A 82 39.75 17.51 56.17
CA LEU A 82 38.59 16.91 56.84
C LEU A 82 38.82 15.44 57.24
N GLU A 83 40.02 14.90 57.04
CA GLU A 83 40.39 13.51 57.28
C GLU A 83 39.46 12.48 56.55
N ASN A 84 38.82 12.89 55.44
CA ASN A 84 37.90 12.05 54.67
C ASN A 84 38.63 11.33 53.54
N TYR A 85 39.42 10.32 53.91
CA TYR A 85 40.25 9.58 52.96
C TYR A 85 39.47 8.80 51.90
N LYS A 86 38.19 8.45 52.15
CA LYS A 86 37.31 7.83 51.13
C LYS A 86 37.08 8.77 49.95
N LEU A 87 36.80 10.05 50.22
CA LEU A 87 36.60 11.05 49.16
C LEU A 87 37.93 11.45 48.51
N VAL A 88 39.02 11.49 49.27
CA VAL A 88 40.37 11.69 48.69
C VAL A 88 40.68 10.60 47.66
N ASP A 89 40.44 9.33 47.99
CA ASP A 89 40.62 8.22 47.05
C ASP A 89 39.68 8.33 45.83
N PHE A 90 38.43 8.74 46.04
CA PHE A 90 37.46 8.96 44.97
C PHE A 90 37.91 10.05 43.98
N PHE A 91 38.35 11.22 44.46
CA PHE A 91 38.85 12.29 43.57
C PHE A 91 40.17 11.92 42.87
N ASN A 92 41.01 11.09 43.50
CA ASN A 92 42.19 10.52 42.83
C ASN A 92 41.79 9.52 41.72
N LYS A 93 40.75 8.71 41.95
CA LYS A 93 40.17 7.83 40.92
C LYS A 93 39.55 8.63 39.77
N ILE A 94 38.83 9.72 40.06
CA ILE A 94 38.33 10.67 39.05
C ILE A 94 39.49 11.22 38.22
N LYS A 95 40.57 11.69 38.86
CA LYS A 95 41.76 12.21 38.17
C LYS A 95 42.36 11.17 37.20
N LYS A 96 42.50 9.94 37.67
CA LYS A 96 43.01 8.82 36.86
C LYS A 96 42.05 8.44 35.73
N PHE A 97 40.74 8.51 35.96
CA PHE A 97 39.72 8.25 34.94
C PHE A 97 39.76 9.29 33.82
N LEU A 98 39.88 10.58 34.16
CA LEU A 98 39.90 11.69 33.19
C LEU A 98 41.22 11.80 32.42
N PHE A 99 42.36 11.55 33.08
CA PHE A 99 43.69 11.86 32.53
C PHE A 99 44.64 10.67 32.38
N GLY A 100 44.23 9.48 32.83
CA GLY A 100 45.08 8.29 32.82
C GLY A 100 46.21 8.33 33.85
N THR A 101 47.14 7.38 33.73
CA THR A 101 48.41 7.38 34.48
C THR A 101 49.52 7.87 33.56
N SER A 102 50.41 8.72 34.07
CA SER A 102 51.52 9.35 33.35
C SER A 102 52.57 8.40 32.73
N GLU A 103 52.34 7.08 32.74
CA GLU A 103 53.30 6.06 32.27
C GLU A 103 52.82 5.21 31.08
N ASP A 104 51.62 5.43 30.52
CA ASP A 104 51.20 4.67 29.34
C ASP A 104 50.58 5.57 28.26
N ASN A 105 51.47 6.08 27.40
CA ASN A 105 51.19 6.99 26.28
C ASN A 105 50.45 6.29 25.10
N ARG A 106 49.52 5.36 25.38
CA ARG A 106 48.81 4.58 24.35
C ARG A 106 47.29 4.53 24.49
N ASN A 107 46.70 5.05 25.57
CA ASN A 107 45.25 5.14 25.71
C ASN A 107 44.81 6.60 25.77
N ILE A 108 44.27 7.11 24.66
CA ILE A 108 43.62 8.42 24.57
C ILE A 108 42.43 8.41 25.55
N THR A 109 42.40 9.33 26.52
CA THR A 109 41.31 9.39 27.52
C THR A 109 40.00 9.84 26.87
N GLU A 110 38.84 9.53 27.47
CA GLU A 110 37.54 9.99 26.93
C GLU A 110 37.46 11.53 26.82
N ALA A 111 38.06 12.26 27.76
CA ALA A 111 38.21 13.71 27.64
C ALA A 111 39.07 14.13 26.43
N GLN A 112 40.15 13.40 26.14
CA GLN A 112 40.94 13.63 24.92
C GLN A 112 40.17 13.25 23.66
N LYS A 113 39.34 12.20 23.67
CA LYS A 113 38.48 11.84 22.52
C LYS A 113 37.42 12.91 22.24
N LEU A 114 36.82 13.47 23.29
CA LEU A 114 35.78 14.50 23.19
C LEU A 114 36.36 15.86 22.76
N LEU A 115 37.50 16.27 23.32
CA LEU A 115 38.14 17.57 23.02
C LEU A 115 39.06 17.54 21.79
N ALA A 116 39.67 16.39 21.44
CA ALA A 116 40.31 16.22 20.14
C ALA A 116 39.28 15.91 19.03
N GLY A 117 38.06 15.54 19.42
CA GLY A 117 36.91 15.36 18.54
C GLY A 117 36.40 16.65 17.89
N ASP A 118 36.91 17.82 18.29
CA ASP A 118 36.45 19.12 17.77
C ASP A 118 37.32 19.71 16.64
N LEU A 119 38.09 18.87 15.94
CA LEU A 119 38.66 19.21 14.63
C LEU A 119 38.07 18.43 13.45
N ASN A 120 37.10 17.55 13.71
CA ASN A 120 36.17 17.12 12.68
C ASN A 120 34.80 17.05 13.34
N GLU A 121 34.02 18.10 13.09
CA GLU A 121 32.56 18.12 13.10
C GLU A 121 31.98 16.72 13.38
N GLN A 122 31.15 16.55 14.41
CA GLN A 122 30.07 15.57 14.32
C GLN A 122 29.14 15.99 13.17
N LYS A 123 29.64 15.93 11.94
CA LYS A 123 28.88 15.78 10.73
C LYS A 123 28.09 14.51 10.98
N VAL A 124 26.81 14.67 11.23
CA VAL A 124 25.86 13.59 11.02
C VAL A 124 26.01 13.21 9.54
N TYR A 125 26.85 12.21 9.25
CA TYR A 125 27.00 11.66 7.91
C TYR A 125 25.75 10.85 7.60
N ARG A 126 24.71 11.54 7.14
CA ARG A 126 23.60 10.90 6.45
C ARG A 126 24.02 10.68 5.00
N ASP A 127 24.34 9.44 4.65
CA ASP A 127 24.61 9.08 3.26
C ASP A 127 23.37 9.28 2.39
N THR A 128 22.19 9.01 2.96
CA THR A 128 20.90 9.24 2.33
C THR A 128 19.94 9.99 3.26
N VAL A 129 18.98 10.68 2.64
CA VAL A 129 17.85 11.33 3.30
C VAL A 129 16.57 10.87 2.63
N THR A 130 15.57 10.55 3.43
CA THR A 130 14.23 10.22 2.95
C THR A 130 13.43 11.49 2.70
N LYS A 131 12.80 11.60 1.53
CA LYS A 131 11.80 12.62 1.22
C LYS A 131 10.45 11.96 1.00
N LEU A 132 9.41 12.58 1.51
CA LEU A 132 8.02 12.16 1.32
C LEU A 132 7.34 13.16 0.39
N LEU A 133 6.76 12.66 -0.71
CA LEU A 133 5.91 13.41 -1.60
C LEU A 133 4.49 12.89 -1.47
N THR A 134 3.63 13.69 -0.86
CA THR A 134 2.19 13.44 -0.86
C THR A 134 1.61 13.96 -2.17
N VAL A 135 0.92 13.08 -2.88
CA VAL A 135 0.23 13.36 -4.13
C VAL A 135 -1.25 13.27 -3.89
N ASP A 136 -1.98 14.30 -4.31
CA ASP A 136 -3.43 14.35 -4.24
C ASP A 136 -3.97 14.84 -5.58
N SER A 137 -4.78 13.98 -6.20
CA SER A 137 -5.33 14.23 -7.53
C SER A 137 -6.24 15.46 -7.60
N ARG A 138 -6.72 15.99 -6.47
CA ARG A 138 -7.45 17.27 -6.40
C ARG A 138 -6.62 18.46 -6.88
N PHE A 139 -5.29 18.39 -6.74
CA PHE A 139 -4.38 19.48 -7.09
C PHE A 139 -3.76 19.34 -8.49
N ARG A 140 -4.23 18.38 -9.29
CA ARG A 140 -3.73 18.17 -10.66
C ARG A 140 -4.06 19.34 -11.58
N THR A 141 -3.23 19.53 -12.59
CA THR A 141 -3.49 20.50 -13.65
C THR A 141 -4.63 20.04 -14.56
N ASN A 142 -5.42 21.01 -15.08
CA ASN A 142 -6.60 20.74 -15.89
C ASN A 142 -7.61 19.79 -15.21
N TYR A 143 -7.96 20.09 -13.95
CA TYR A 143 -8.87 19.26 -13.13
C TYR A 143 -10.16 18.81 -13.87
N LYS A 144 -10.75 19.69 -14.68
CA LYS A 144 -12.00 19.36 -15.39
C LYS A 144 -11.80 18.57 -16.69
N GLY A 145 -10.58 18.52 -17.23
CA GLY A 145 -10.30 17.96 -18.55
C GLY A 145 -9.38 16.73 -18.54
N THR A 146 -8.87 16.31 -17.38
CA THR A 146 -8.16 15.02 -17.24
C THR A 146 -8.85 14.13 -16.21
N LEU A 147 -8.56 12.84 -16.25
CA LEU A 147 -8.99 11.91 -15.21
C LEU A 147 -8.15 12.11 -13.95
N SER A 148 -8.71 11.83 -12.78
CA SER A 148 -7.97 11.78 -11.51
C SER A 148 -6.96 10.64 -11.50
N THR A 149 -7.12 9.65 -12.38
CA THR A 149 -6.31 8.43 -12.53
C THR A 149 -5.36 8.45 -13.72
N ASP A 150 -5.31 9.52 -14.52
CA ASP A 150 -4.32 9.70 -15.58
C ASP A 150 -4.00 11.19 -15.75
N TYR A 151 -2.86 11.60 -15.17
CA TYR A 151 -2.43 12.99 -15.16
C TYR A 151 -0.92 13.13 -14.93
N SER A 152 -0.39 14.30 -15.27
CA SER A 152 1.01 14.66 -15.01
C SER A 152 1.12 15.66 -13.86
N ILE A 153 2.18 15.53 -13.09
CA ILE A 153 2.55 16.43 -11.99
C ILE A 153 3.94 17.00 -12.29
N ASN A 154 4.07 18.31 -12.20
CA ASN A 154 5.37 18.97 -12.16
C ASN A 154 5.69 19.27 -10.69
N LEU A 155 6.84 18.82 -10.22
CA LEU A 155 7.29 19.10 -8.86
C LEU A 155 7.71 20.57 -8.74
N PRO A 156 7.50 21.20 -7.57
CA PRO A 156 7.85 22.61 -7.36
C PRO A 156 9.35 22.87 -7.46
N TYR A 157 10.17 21.84 -7.22
CA TYR A 157 11.61 21.84 -7.42
C TYR A 157 12.07 20.43 -7.79
N MET A 158 13.16 20.35 -8.55
CA MET A 158 13.79 19.07 -8.91
C MET A 158 14.37 18.39 -7.67
N ILE A 159 14.04 17.12 -7.48
CA ILE A 159 14.63 16.27 -6.45
C ILE A 159 15.84 15.58 -7.07
N ASN A 160 17.03 16.03 -6.68
CA ASN A 160 18.27 15.50 -7.20
C ASN A 160 18.72 14.23 -6.46
N ASN A 161 19.48 13.38 -7.15
CA ASN A 161 20.18 12.22 -6.58
C ASN A 161 19.27 11.18 -5.90
N VAL A 162 18.09 10.94 -6.48
CA VAL A 162 17.19 9.87 -6.05
C VAL A 162 17.82 8.53 -6.40
N THR A 163 17.82 7.59 -5.44
CA THR A 163 18.32 6.22 -5.62
C THR A 163 17.19 5.19 -5.52
N GLU A 164 16.10 5.54 -4.85
CA GLU A 164 14.98 4.64 -4.60
C GLU A 164 13.67 5.42 -4.58
N LEU A 165 12.61 4.79 -5.09
CA LEU A 165 11.24 5.30 -5.08
C LEU A 165 10.28 4.18 -4.65
N ARG A 166 9.43 4.44 -3.67
CA ARG A 166 8.50 3.45 -3.09
C ARG A 166 7.14 4.07 -2.79
N LEU A 167 6.07 3.33 -3.01
CA LEU A 167 4.75 3.69 -2.50
C LEU A 167 4.71 3.45 -0.98
N SER A 168 4.39 4.50 -0.21
CA SER A 168 4.28 4.44 1.24
C SER A 168 2.86 4.15 1.70
N ASP A 169 1.87 4.86 1.16
CA ASP A 169 0.46 4.74 1.55
C ASP A 169 -0.47 5.25 0.42
N VAL A 170 -1.74 4.88 0.46
CA VAL A 170 -2.78 5.27 -0.52
C VAL A 170 -4.17 5.37 0.11
N GLU A 171 -4.87 6.46 -0.17
CA GLU A 171 -6.30 6.61 0.05
C GLU A 171 -7.04 6.57 -1.28
N PHE A 172 -7.73 5.46 -1.55
CA PHE A 172 -8.39 5.22 -2.83
C PHE A 172 -9.91 5.08 -2.69
N PRO A 173 -10.73 5.86 -3.42
CA PRO A 173 -12.18 5.73 -3.35
C PRO A 173 -12.68 4.55 -4.19
N ALA A 174 -13.57 3.73 -3.63
CA ALA A 174 -14.23 2.66 -4.36
C ALA A 174 -15.43 3.19 -5.15
N THR A 175 -15.20 4.08 -6.11
CA THR A 175 -16.26 4.80 -6.84
C THR A 175 -16.29 4.49 -8.33
N PHE A 176 -15.52 3.49 -8.74
CA PHE A 176 -15.52 2.96 -10.11
C PHE A 176 -16.82 2.22 -10.43
N TYR A 177 -17.14 2.12 -11.72
CA TYR A 177 -18.28 1.33 -12.19
C TYR A 177 -17.79 -0.02 -12.73
N PRO A 178 -18.42 -1.15 -12.33
CA PRO A 178 -18.10 -2.46 -12.87
C PRO A 178 -18.46 -2.57 -14.35
N PHE A 179 -19.54 -1.92 -14.77
CA PHE A 179 -19.99 -1.84 -16.16
C PHE A 179 -19.61 -0.48 -16.76
N GLN A 180 -18.87 -0.48 -17.86
CA GLN A 180 -18.46 0.72 -18.59
C GLN A 180 -18.49 0.50 -20.11
N GLU A 181 -19.01 1.49 -20.82
CA GLU A 181 -19.10 1.48 -22.29
C GLU A 181 -17.72 1.45 -22.95
N ASN A 182 -16.76 2.21 -22.39
CA ASN A 182 -15.38 2.25 -22.88
C ASN A 182 -14.64 0.91 -22.75
N PHE A 183 -15.12 0.01 -21.89
CA PHE A 183 -14.56 -1.32 -21.70
C PHE A 183 -15.31 -2.41 -22.48
N GLU A 184 -16.39 -2.04 -23.19
CA GLU A 184 -17.27 -2.97 -23.90
C GLU A 184 -17.79 -4.14 -23.05
N ASN A 185 -17.92 -3.90 -21.73
CA ASN A 185 -18.37 -4.89 -20.78
C ASN A 185 -19.78 -4.63 -20.26
N ASN A 186 -20.55 -3.76 -20.91
CA ASN A 186 -21.88 -3.32 -20.50
C ASN A 186 -23.01 -3.72 -21.46
N TYR A 187 -22.77 -4.73 -22.31
CA TYR A 187 -23.80 -5.27 -23.20
C TYR A 187 -23.58 -6.76 -23.47
N ILE A 188 -24.66 -7.45 -23.86
CA ILE A 188 -24.63 -8.81 -24.43
C ILE A 188 -25.65 -8.94 -25.55
N TRP A 189 -25.44 -9.91 -26.43
CA TRP A 189 -26.41 -10.29 -27.43
C TRP A 189 -27.01 -11.66 -27.11
N LEU A 190 -28.32 -11.73 -27.20
CA LEU A 190 -29.08 -12.97 -27.16
C LEU A 190 -29.82 -13.11 -28.48
N LYS A 191 -29.76 -14.29 -29.07
CA LYS A 191 -30.62 -14.70 -30.18
C LYS A 191 -31.48 -15.85 -29.70
N TYR A 192 -32.75 -15.86 -30.06
CA TYR A 192 -33.62 -17.00 -29.84
C TYR A 192 -34.30 -17.36 -31.16
N THR A 193 -34.36 -18.65 -31.45
CA THR A 193 -35.04 -19.19 -32.61
C THR A 193 -36.24 -19.96 -32.13
N PHE A 194 -37.41 -19.63 -32.68
CA PHE A 194 -38.68 -20.20 -32.25
C PHE A 194 -39.55 -20.57 -33.44
N THR A 195 -40.55 -21.39 -33.14
CA THR A 195 -41.67 -21.71 -34.03
C THR A 195 -42.97 -21.34 -33.33
N TYR A 196 -44.02 -21.07 -34.11
CA TYR A 196 -45.36 -21.03 -33.54
C TYR A 196 -45.87 -22.46 -33.34
N ASP A 197 -46.70 -22.68 -32.33
CA ASP A 197 -47.36 -23.97 -32.08
C ASP A 197 -48.14 -24.50 -33.30
N THR A 198 -48.71 -23.56 -34.06
CA THR A 198 -49.50 -23.77 -35.28
C THR A 198 -48.63 -24.01 -36.53
N ASP A 199 -47.34 -23.67 -36.49
CA ASP A 199 -46.39 -23.89 -37.59
C ASP A 199 -44.99 -24.20 -37.03
N THR A 200 -44.74 -25.50 -36.84
CA THR A 200 -43.46 -26.03 -36.33
C THR A 200 -42.38 -26.15 -37.41
N THR A 201 -42.67 -25.76 -38.65
CA THR A 201 -41.73 -25.89 -39.78
C THR A 201 -40.97 -24.62 -40.10
N ASN A 202 -41.54 -23.46 -39.73
CA ASN A 202 -40.96 -22.17 -40.01
C ASN A 202 -40.22 -21.60 -38.79
N ASN A 203 -38.90 -21.81 -38.76
CA ASN A 203 -38.05 -21.23 -37.72
C ASN A 203 -37.88 -19.72 -37.93
N ILE A 204 -38.23 -18.94 -36.91
CA ILE A 204 -38.07 -17.50 -36.87
C ILE A 204 -37.00 -17.18 -35.82
N SER A 205 -36.00 -16.39 -36.21
CA SER A 205 -35.01 -15.85 -35.26
C SER A 205 -35.34 -14.42 -34.88
N ARG A 206 -35.05 -14.09 -33.62
CA ARG A 206 -35.10 -12.74 -33.05
C ARG A 206 -33.90 -12.54 -32.16
N TYR A 207 -33.56 -11.26 -31.97
CA TYR A 207 -32.36 -10.86 -31.24
C TYR A 207 -32.76 -9.88 -30.15
N ILE A 208 -32.07 -9.95 -29.03
CA ILE A 208 -32.13 -8.99 -27.93
C ILE A 208 -30.73 -8.44 -27.75
N TYR A 209 -30.60 -7.13 -27.89
CA TYR A 209 -29.42 -6.42 -27.44
C TYR A 209 -29.69 -5.95 -26.03
N PHE A 210 -29.03 -6.56 -25.05
CA PHE A 210 -29.06 -6.07 -23.67
C PHE A 210 -28.00 -5.00 -23.51
N TYR A 211 -28.39 -3.83 -23.04
CA TYR A 211 -27.49 -2.73 -22.72
C TYR A 211 -27.69 -2.32 -21.27
N VAL A 212 -26.59 -2.27 -20.53
CA VAL A 212 -26.53 -1.83 -19.14
C VAL A 212 -25.86 -0.45 -19.13
N THR A 213 -26.51 0.52 -18.50
CA THR A 213 -25.93 1.85 -18.36
C THR A 213 -24.69 1.80 -17.46
N PRO A 214 -23.66 2.64 -17.68
CA PRO A 214 -22.51 2.66 -16.77
C PRO A 214 -22.91 3.08 -15.36
N ALA A 215 -22.92 2.13 -14.43
CA ALA A 215 -23.28 2.32 -13.02
C ALA A 215 -22.89 1.09 -12.18
N ASN A 216 -23.20 1.16 -10.88
CA ASN A 216 -23.21 0.01 -9.98
C ASN A 216 -24.60 -0.59 -9.86
N TYR A 217 -24.66 -1.91 -9.73
CA TYR A 217 -25.91 -2.65 -9.66
C TYR A 217 -25.86 -3.64 -8.52
N TYR A 218 -26.95 -3.69 -7.76
CA TYR A 218 -27.26 -4.92 -7.02
C TYR A 218 -27.55 -6.03 -8.02
N GLN A 219 -27.10 -7.24 -7.71
CA GLN A 219 -27.28 -8.40 -8.57
C GLN A 219 -28.77 -8.62 -8.94
N SER A 220 -29.68 -8.48 -7.98
CA SER A 220 -31.13 -8.57 -8.21
C SER A 220 -31.62 -7.55 -9.23
N ASN A 221 -31.28 -6.27 -9.03
CA ASN A 221 -31.74 -5.18 -9.89
C ASN A 221 -31.23 -5.32 -11.33
N LEU A 222 -29.96 -5.72 -11.50
CA LEU A 222 -29.42 -5.98 -12.84
C LEU A 222 -30.24 -7.05 -13.58
N LEU A 223 -30.57 -8.14 -12.89
CA LEU A 223 -31.30 -9.26 -13.48
C LEU A 223 -32.78 -8.93 -13.70
N GLU A 224 -33.40 -8.19 -12.78
CA GLU A 224 -34.76 -7.65 -12.94
C GLU A 224 -34.86 -6.72 -14.15
N ASP A 225 -33.88 -5.83 -14.34
CA ASP A 225 -33.83 -4.92 -15.50
C ASP A 225 -33.69 -5.71 -16.82
N MET A 226 -32.87 -6.78 -16.83
CA MET A 226 -32.75 -7.66 -18.00
C MET A 226 -34.03 -8.47 -18.24
N GLN A 227 -34.65 -9.03 -17.20
CA GLN A 227 -35.89 -9.78 -17.31
C GLN A 227 -37.04 -8.89 -17.80
N ALA A 228 -37.11 -7.63 -17.34
CA ALA A 228 -38.13 -6.68 -17.79
C ALA A 228 -38.07 -6.41 -19.30
N VAL A 229 -36.88 -6.46 -19.92
CA VAL A 229 -36.74 -6.37 -21.37
C VAL A 229 -37.39 -7.58 -22.03
N ILE A 230 -37.13 -8.80 -21.53
CA ILE A 230 -37.71 -10.04 -22.07
C ILE A 230 -39.24 -10.01 -21.95
N ASP A 231 -39.74 -9.62 -20.76
CA ASP A 231 -41.16 -9.60 -20.44
C ASP A 231 -41.93 -8.58 -21.28
N ALA A 232 -41.30 -7.47 -21.68
CA ALA A 232 -41.94 -6.43 -22.47
C ALA A 232 -42.48 -6.92 -23.83
N GLU A 233 -41.90 -7.98 -24.40
CA GLU A 233 -42.34 -8.60 -25.65
C GLU A 233 -43.02 -9.97 -25.43
N ASN A 234 -43.35 -10.32 -24.18
CA ASN A 234 -43.97 -11.60 -23.78
C ASN A 234 -43.19 -12.82 -24.30
N VAL A 235 -41.86 -12.77 -24.32
CA VAL A 235 -41.03 -13.91 -24.71
C VAL A 235 -40.97 -14.90 -23.55
N PRO A 236 -41.24 -16.21 -23.76
CA PRO A 236 -41.24 -17.23 -22.70
C PRO A 236 -39.82 -17.64 -22.28
N LEU A 237 -39.01 -16.67 -21.88
CA LEU A 237 -37.62 -16.83 -21.46
C LEU A 237 -37.48 -16.28 -20.04
N THR A 238 -36.76 -17.01 -19.19
CA THR A 238 -36.52 -16.61 -17.80
C THR A 238 -35.04 -16.58 -17.50
N ILE A 239 -34.62 -15.54 -16.78
CA ILE A 239 -33.29 -15.38 -16.22
C ILE A 239 -33.37 -15.74 -14.73
N THR A 240 -32.76 -16.86 -14.36
CA THR A 240 -32.76 -17.36 -12.97
C THR A 240 -31.39 -17.19 -12.34
N HIS A 241 -31.33 -16.63 -11.13
CA HIS A 241 -30.12 -16.59 -10.30
C HIS A 241 -30.23 -17.63 -9.18
N ASN A 242 -29.34 -18.62 -9.19
CA ASN A 242 -29.30 -19.68 -8.18
C ASN A 242 -28.58 -19.18 -6.92
N LEU A 243 -29.10 -18.14 -6.28
CA LEU A 243 -28.62 -17.65 -4.99
C LEU A 243 -29.77 -16.98 -4.25
N ASN A 244 -30.09 -17.52 -3.08
CA ASN A 244 -31.14 -17.00 -2.22
C ASN A 244 -30.56 -16.54 -0.88
N PHE A 245 -30.89 -15.31 -0.48
CA PHE A 245 -30.53 -14.73 0.82
C PHE A 245 -31.66 -14.81 1.86
N ASP A 246 -32.88 -15.17 1.43
CA ASP A 246 -34.06 -15.33 2.27
C ASP A 246 -34.02 -16.66 3.02
N ASN A 247 -33.09 -16.79 3.95
CA ASN A 247 -33.07 -17.86 4.95
C ASN A 247 -32.83 -17.29 6.35
N ASP A 248 -33.25 -18.05 7.35
CA ASP A 248 -33.22 -17.67 8.77
C ASP A 248 -31.81 -17.29 9.28
N GLY A 249 -30.75 -17.68 8.57
CA GLY A 249 -29.36 -17.36 8.90
C GLY A 249 -28.78 -16.14 8.19
N GLY A 250 -29.46 -15.58 7.18
CA GLY A 250 -28.92 -14.50 6.34
C GLY A 250 -27.66 -14.89 5.54
N ILE A 251 -27.41 -16.20 5.34
CA ILE A 251 -26.25 -16.73 4.61
C ILE A 251 -26.73 -17.16 3.23
N GLY A 252 -26.19 -16.60 2.14
CA GLY A 252 -26.59 -17.00 0.78
C GLY A 252 -26.57 -18.52 0.58
N ASN A 253 -27.67 -19.08 0.07
CA ASN A 253 -27.82 -20.48 -0.28
C ASN A 253 -28.04 -20.63 -1.78
N GLY A 254 -27.20 -21.42 -2.45
CA GLY A 254 -27.21 -21.60 -3.90
C GLY A 254 -25.80 -21.59 -4.49
N THR A 255 -25.71 -21.75 -5.80
CA THR A 255 -24.44 -21.81 -6.54
C THR A 255 -23.97 -20.46 -7.07
N GLY A 256 -24.82 -19.42 -7.03
CA GLY A 256 -24.53 -18.10 -7.62
C GLY A 256 -24.57 -18.06 -9.14
N THR A 257 -24.96 -19.17 -9.80
CA THR A 257 -25.00 -19.24 -11.27
C THR A 257 -26.22 -18.56 -11.85
N ILE A 258 -26.10 -18.10 -13.09
CA ILE A 258 -27.16 -17.50 -13.89
C ILE A 258 -27.60 -18.50 -14.94
N THR A 259 -28.91 -18.66 -15.12
CA THR A 259 -29.49 -19.50 -16.17
C THR A 259 -30.42 -18.67 -17.03
N PHE A 260 -30.23 -18.73 -18.36
CA PHE A 260 -31.22 -18.28 -19.32
C PHE A 260 -31.94 -19.52 -19.85
N GLU A 261 -33.25 -19.62 -19.62
CA GLU A 261 -34.01 -20.82 -19.99
C GLU A 261 -35.38 -20.51 -20.57
N TYR A 262 -35.73 -21.23 -21.63
CA TYR A 262 -37.10 -21.28 -22.11
C TYR A 262 -37.99 -21.96 -21.07
N THR A 263 -39.00 -21.26 -20.58
CA THR A 263 -39.93 -21.74 -19.54
C THR A 263 -41.30 -22.13 -20.08
N GLY A 264 -41.53 -21.91 -21.38
CA GLY A 264 -42.87 -22.02 -21.97
C GLY A 264 -43.76 -20.83 -21.64
N ASP A 265 -44.74 -20.55 -22.49
CA ASP A 265 -45.84 -19.65 -22.20
C ASP A 265 -47.07 -20.44 -21.76
N SER A 266 -48.06 -19.76 -21.17
CA SER A 266 -49.28 -20.39 -20.66
C SER A 266 -50.06 -21.16 -21.73
N ASP A 267 -49.97 -20.69 -22.98
CA ASP A 267 -50.70 -21.26 -24.12
C ASP A 267 -49.79 -22.08 -25.06
N ASN A 268 -48.48 -22.23 -24.73
CA ASN A 268 -47.47 -22.86 -25.59
C ASN A 268 -47.39 -22.29 -27.03
N SER A 269 -47.83 -21.03 -27.23
CA SER A 269 -47.97 -20.42 -28.56
C SER A 269 -46.63 -20.17 -29.26
N VAL A 270 -45.56 -19.96 -28.47
CA VAL A 270 -44.20 -19.73 -28.95
C VAL A 270 -43.28 -20.78 -28.33
N VAL A 271 -42.73 -21.66 -29.18
CA VAL A 271 -41.80 -22.69 -28.74
C VAL A 271 -40.39 -22.30 -29.17
N ILE A 272 -39.54 -21.95 -28.20
CA ILE A 272 -38.12 -21.67 -28.44
C ILE A 272 -37.40 -23.00 -28.67
N ASN A 273 -36.77 -23.13 -29.83
CA ASN A 273 -36.05 -24.34 -30.25
C ASN A 273 -34.54 -24.21 -30.02
N ASP A 274 -34.02 -22.98 -29.97
CA ASP A 274 -32.61 -22.68 -29.77
C ASP A 274 -32.42 -21.31 -29.12
N LEU A 275 -31.57 -21.24 -28.10
CA LEU A 275 -31.07 -20.03 -27.47
C LEU A 275 -29.58 -19.87 -27.79
N GLU A 276 -29.20 -18.69 -28.24
CA GLU A 276 -27.83 -18.34 -28.57
C GLU A 276 -27.37 -17.12 -27.76
N LEU A 277 -26.44 -17.32 -26.82
CA LEU A 277 -25.78 -16.24 -26.09
C LEU A 277 -24.43 -15.96 -26.77
N ASN A 278 -24.32 -14.79 -27.41
CA ASN A 278 -23.11 -14.42 -28.16
C ASN A 278 -22.36 -13.31 -27.40
N PHE A 279 -21.27 -13.71 -26.76
CA PHE A 279 -20.38 -12.82 -25.99
C PHE A 279 -19.19 -12.30 -26.81
N ASN A 280 -19.04 -12.74 -28.06
CA ASN A 280 -18.04 -12.21 -29.01
C ASN A 280 -18.59 -11.06 -29.86
N ALA A 281 -19.90 -11.00 -30.08
CA ALA A 281 -20.56 -9.97 -30.90
C ALA A 281 -20.16 -8.54 -30.50
N SER A 282 -20.11 -7.64 -31.48
CA SER A 282 -19.71 -6.23 -31.33
C SER A 282 -20.82 -5.36 -30.74
N ARG A 283 -20.44 -4.22 -30.16
CA ARG A 283 -21.40 -3.23 -29.67
C ARG A 283 -22.09 -2.53 -30.83
N ILE A 284 -23.33 -2.09 -30.61
CA ILE A 284 -23.98 -1.13 -31.50
C ILE A 284 -23.30 0.23 -31.30
N LEU A 285 -22.87 0.87 -32.38
CA LEU A 285 -22.19 2.18 -32.30
C LEU A 285 -23.20 3.33 -32.22
N ASN A 286 -22.76 4.44 -31.63
CA ASN A 286 -23.54 5.68 -31.47
C ASN A 286 -24.03 6.32 -32.78
N SER A 287 -23.55 5.84 -33.93
CA SER A 287 -24.06 6.21 -35.25
C SER A 287 -25.45 5.63 -35.56
N ASP A 288 -25.88 4.60 -34.84
CA ASP A 288 -27.15 3.91 -35.04
C ASP A 288 -28.13 4.20 -33.89
N SER A 289 -29.43 4.14 -34.19
CA SER A 289 -30.48 4.31 -33.19
C SER A 289 -30.42 3.19 -32.14
N ASN A 290 -30.80 3.55 -30.91
CA ASN A 290 -30.89 2.63 -29.77
C ASN A 290 -29.55 1.96 -29.38
N TYR A 291 -28.41 2.58 -29.68
CA TYR A 291 -27.09 2.00 -29.37
C TYR A 291 -26.84 1.80 -27.85
N ASN A 292 -27.49 2.61 -27.01
CA ASN A 292 -27.31 2.68 -25.58
C ASN A 292 -28.58 2.32 -24.78
N VAL A 293 -29.44 1.48 -25.35
CA VAL A 293 -30.65 0.99 -24.68
C VAL A 293 -30.89 -0.47 -25.04
N SER A 294 -31.44 -1.22 -24.09
CA SER A 294 -31.88 -2.60 -24.37
C SER A 294 -33.06 -2.59 -25.33
N HIS A 295 -33.03 -3.43 -26.36
CA HIS A 295 -34.11 -3.53 -27.33
C HIS A 295 -34.08 -4.83 -28.14
N PHE A 296 -35.23 -5.17 -28.72
CA PHE A 296 -35.37 -6.26 -29.66
C PHE A 296 -34.97 -5.84 -31.07
N ILE A 297 -34.45 -6.80 -31.81
CA ILE A 297 -34.01 -6.64 -33.19
C ILE A 297 -34.63 -7.77 -34.01
N GLU A 298 -35.38 -7.37 -35.03
CA GLU A 298 -36.12 -8.23 -35.95
C GLU A 298 -35.18 -8.99 -36.89
N SER A 299 -35.60 -10.16 -37.36
CA SER A 299 -34.83 -10.90 -38.37
C SER A 299 -34.69 -10.05 -39.64
N GLY A 300 -33.47 -9.92 -40.15
CA GLY A 300 -33.15 -9.12 -41.33
C GLY A 300 -32.81 -7.65 -41.05
N ASP A 301 -32.79 -7.20 -39.79
CA ASP A 301 -32.24 -5.88 -39.45
C ASP A 301 -30.73 -5.81 -39.81
N PRO A 302 -30.27 -4.75 -40.51
CA PRO A 302 -28.86 -4.58 -40.87
C PRO A 302 -27.88 -4.60 -39.69
N LYS A 303 -28.34 -4.31 -38.47
CA LYS A 303 -27.54 -4.40 -37.24
C LYS A 303 -27.02 -5.81 -36.97
N ILE A 304 -27.72 -6.84 -37.43
CA ILE A 304 -27.30 -8.23 -37.23
C ILE A 304 -25.97 -8.46 -37.95
N ASP A 305 -25.90 -8.18 -39.25
CA ASP A 305 -24.67 -8.35 -40.02
C ASP A 305 -23.57 -7.37 -39.59
N LYS A 306 -23.95 -6.15 -39.21
CA LYS A 306 -23.02 -5.10 -38.81
C LYS A 306 -22.39 -5.34 -37.44
N TYR A 307 -23.13 -5.92 -36.49
CA TYR A 307 -22.74 -5.98 -35.07
C TYR A 307 -22.81 -7.38 -34.47
N TYR A 308 -23.93 -8.08 -34.60
CA TYR A 308 -24.09 -9.41 -34.00
C TYR A 308 -23.11 -10.44 -34.61
N ASN A 309 -22.99 -10.43 -35.93
CA ASN A 309 -22.08 -11.30 -36.68
C ASN A 309 -20.62 -10.81 -36.68
N ALA A 310 -20.36 -9.60 -36.14
CA ALA A 310 -19.03 -9.00 -36.11
C ALA A 310 -18.38 -9.20 -34.74
N GLU A 311 -17.10 -9.60 -34.71
CA GLU A 311 -16.37 -9.79 -33.44
C GLU A 311 -15.92 -8.45 -32.83
N SER A 312 -16.17 -8.29 -31.53
CA SER A 312 -15.64 -7.16 -30.76
C SER A 312 -14.11 -7.23 -30.71
N PRO A 313 -13.42 -6.08 -30.77
CA PRO A 313 -11.98 -6.04 -30.56
C PRO A 313 -11.58 -6.37 -29.11
N ILE A 314 -12.52 -6.32 -28.16
CA ILE A 314 -12.29 -6.64 -26.76
C ILE A 314 -12.58 -8.12 -26.52
N ASN A 315 -11.61 -8.82 -25.93
CA ASN A 315 -11.72 -10.23 -25.61
C ASN A 315 -12.95 -10.51 -24.71
N TYR A 316 -13.76 -11.52 -25.05
CA TYR A 316 -14.97 -11.89 -24.32
C TYR A 316 -14.77 -12.13 -22.81
N ARG A 317 -13.55 -12.53 -22.38
CA ARG A 317 -13.21 -12.73 -20.96
C ARG A 317 -13.18 -11.43 -20.14
N GLN A 318 -13.17 -10.27 -20.79
CA GLN A 318 -13.22 -8.95 -20.13
C GLN A 318 -14.62 -8.31 -20.20
N ARG A 319 -15.60 -9.01 -20.78
CA ARG A 319 -16.92 -8.47 -21.13
C ARG A 319 -18.02 -9.02 -20.23
N MET A 320 -19.24 -8.50 -20.41
CA MET A 320 -20.40 -8.77 -19.54
C MET A 320 -20.70 -10.27 -19.36
N GLY A 321 -20.54 -11.09 -20.40
CA GLY A 321 -20.74 -12.54 -20.29
C GLY A 321 -19.88 -13.19 -19.21
N TRP A 322 -18.61 -12.76 -19.10
CA TRP A 322 -17.71 -13.24 -18.06
C TRP A 322 -18.15 -12.81 -16.66
N MET A 323 -18.66 -11.58 -16.53
CA MET A 323 -19.22 -11.04 -15.29
C MET A 323 -20.50 -11.78 -14.87
N LEU A 324 -21.33 -12.19 -15.84
CA LEU A 324 -22.52 -13.02 -15.60
C LEU A 324 -22.17 -14.48 -15.23
N GLY A 325 -20.90 -14.87 -15.31
CA GLY A 325 -20.41 -16.18 -14.92
C GLY A 325 -20.13 -17.15 -16.07
N PHE A 326 -20.43 -16.77 -17.32
CA PHE A 326 -20.18 -17.61 -18.49
C PHE A 326 -18.69 -17.64 -18.86
N ARG A 327 -18.21 -18.76 -19.40
CA ARG A 327 -16.78 -19.01 -19.68
C ARG A 327 -16.45 -19.29 -21.14
N GLU A 328 -17.46 -19.50 -21.98
CA GLU A 328 -17.33 -19.60 -23.43
C GLU A 328 -17.73 -18.31 -24.13
N SER A 329 -17.27 -18.15 -25.38
CA SER A 329 -17.58 -16.98 -26.19
C SER A 329 -18.97 -17.03 -26.85
N LEU A 330 -19.49 -18.24 -27.03
CA LEU A 330 -20.75 -18.52 -27.71
C LEU A 330 -21.40 -19.75 -27.08
N TYR A 331 -22.67 -19.64 -26.72
CA TYR A 331 -23.50 -20.75 -26.24
C TYR A 331 -24.63 -20.95 -27.25
N THR A 332 -24.80 -22.16 -27.79
CA THR A 332 -25.79 -22.51 -28.83
C THR A 332 -26.26 -23.95 -28.67
N GLY A 333 -27.33 -24.33 -29.36
CA GLY A 333 -27.76 -25.73 -29.49
C GLY A 333 -28.55 -26.25 -28.30
N SER A 334 -29.09 -25.34 -27.48
CA SER A 334 -29.91 -25.64 -26.31
C SER A 334 -30.93 -24.54 -26.09
N THR A 335 -32.03 -24.88 -25.42
CA THR A 335 -33.06 -23.92 -24.99
C THR A 335 -32.82 -23.40 -23.57
N SER A 336 -31.76 -23.89 -22.91
CA SER A 336 -31.33 -23.46 -21.58
C SER A 336 -29.80 -23.45 -21.50
N HIS A 337 -29.24 -22.36 -20.98
CA HIS A 337 -27.80 -22.19 -20.75
C HIS A 337 -27.57 -21.66 -19.33
N THR A 338 -26.87 -22.46 -18.53
CA THR A 338 -26.43 -22.10 -17.18
C THR A 338 -24.95 -21.74 -17.19
N SER A 339 -24.59 -20.66 -16.50
CA SER A 339 -23.21 -20.21 -16.35
C SER A 339 -22.37 -21.21 -15.54
N GLU A 340 -21.08 -21.34 -15.87
CA GLU A 340 -20.15 -22.21 -15.14
C GLU A 340 -19.63 -21.55 -13.85
N GLY A 341 -19.58 -20.22 -13.83
CA GLY A 341 -19.19 -19.40 -12.70
C GLY A 341 -20.35 -18.64 -12.06
N GLN A 342 -20.08 -18.08 -10.90
CA GLN A 342 -21.00 -17.18 -10.20
C GLN A 342 -21.06 -15.79 -10.87
N LEU A 343 -22.20 -15.11 -10.71
CA LEU A 343 -22.36 -13.69 -11.05
C LEU A 343 -21.40 -12.83 -10.21
N ASP A 344 -20.50 -12.09 -10.87
CA ASP A 344 -19.53 -11.18 -10.25
C ASP A 344 -19.61 -9.79 -10.90
N VAL A 345 -20.30 -8.88 -10.21
CA VAL A 345 -20.52 -7.48 -10.63
C VAL A 345 -19.80 -6.49 -9.72
N ILE A 346 -18.77 -6.95 -9.01
CA ILE A 346 -18.06 -6.14 -8.00
C ILE A 346 -17.07 -5.17 -8.66
N GLY A 347 -16.54 -5.55 -9.83
CA GLY A 347 -15.51 -4.81 -10.55
C GLY A 347 -14.08 -5.32 -10.26
N PRO A 348 -13.04 -4.49 -10.48
CA PRO A 348 -11.64 -4.91 -10.32
C PRO A 348 -11.31 -5.30 -8.88
N ARG A 349 -10.59 -6.41 -8.72
CA ARG A 349 -10.15 -6.91 -7.38
C ARG A 349 -8.89 -6.25 -6.88
N TYR A 350 -8.10 -5.70 -7.78
CA TYR A 350 -6.90 -4.95 -7.47
C TYR A 350 -6.61 -3.99 -8.60
N ILE A 351 -5.84 -2.96 -8.28
CA ILE A 351 -5.38 -1.95 -9.22
C ILE A 351 -3.87 -1.85 -9.16
N TYR A 352 -3.28 -1.36 -10.23
CA TYR A 352 -1.88 -0.99 -10.27
C TYR A 352 -1.78 0.54 -10.30
N LEU A 353 -0.96 1.08 -9.40
CA LEU A 353 -0.53 2.47 -9.45
C LEU A 353 0.78 2.55 -10.23
N LEU A 354 0.74 3.22 -11.37
CA LEU A 354 1.88 3.50 -12.21
C LEU A 354 2.36 4.92 -11.93
N VAL A 355 3.65 5.03 -11.68
CA VAL A 355 4.35 6.30 -11.50
C VAL A 355 5.52 6.29 -12.46
N ASN A 356 5.38 7.00 -13.57
CA ASN A 356 6.46 7.19 -14.53
C ASN A 356 7.23 8.46 -14.15
N ASP A 357 8.51 8.29 -13.83
CA ASP A 357 9.45 9.36 -13.45
C ASP A 357 10.36 9.81 -14.60
N PHE A 358 10.10 9.31 -15.82
CA PHE A 358 10.82 9.58 -17.07
C PHE A 358 12.27 9.11 -17.11
N ASN A 359 12.74 8.35 -16.11
CA ASN A 359 14.04 7.67 -16.17
C ASN A 359 13.90 6.23 -16.68
N THR A 360 14.92 5.76 -17.41
CA THR A 360 14.92 4.45 -18.07
C THR A 360 15.78 3.39 -17.38
N SER A 361 16.60 3.80 -16.41
CA SER A 361 17.57 2.93 -15.72
C SER A 361 17.09 2.53 -14.33
N SER A 362 16.04 1.72 -14.26
CA SER A 362 15.46 1.19 -13.03
C SER A 362 15.15 -0.30 -13.14
N ASN A 363 14.95 -0.97 -12.01
CA ASN A 363 14.42 -2.33 -11.98
C ASN A 363 12.92 -2.37 -12.29
N VAL A 364 12.49 -3.43 -12.96
CA VAL A 364 11.06 -3.78 -13.12
C VAL A 364 10.72 -4.83 -12.07
N ASN A 365 9.78 -4.49 -11.18
CA ASN A 365 9.40 -5.36 -10.06
C ASN A 365 8.14 -6.18 -10.30
N PHE A 366 7.29 -5.74 -11.24
CA PHE A 366 5.98 -6.36 -11.47
C PHE A 366 5.96 -7.07 -12.82
N PHE A 367 5.59 -8.35 -12.80
CA PHE A 367 5.37 -9.17 -13.98
C PHE A 367 3.99 -9.80 -13.88
N SER A 368 3.29 -9.94 -15.02
CA SER A 368 1.99 -10.59 -15.10
C SER A 368 2.07 -11.89 -15.90
N ASN A 369 1.17 -12.80 -15.60
CA ASN A 369 0.93 -14.01 -16.38
C ASN A 369 -0.04 -13.79 -17.55
N ASN A 370 -0.41 -12.54 -17.85
CA ASN A 370 -1.29 -12.22 -18.96
C ASN A 370 -0.55 -12.41 -20.29
N GLU A 371 -0.98 -13.38 -21.09
CA GLU A 371 -0.37 -13.73 -22.38
C GLU A 371 -0.56 -12.65 -23.45
N THR A 372 -1.52 -11.75 -23.26
CA THR A 372 -1.93 -10.76 -24.28
C THR A 372 -1.47 -9.34 -23.97
N ASN A 373 -1.37 -8.97 -22.68
CA ASN A 373 -0.93 -7.64 -22.25
C ASN A 373 0.29 -7.75 -21.33
N LEU A 374 1.44 -7.33 -21.86
CA LEU A 374 2.61 -7.02 -21.03
C LEU A 374 2.24 -5.86 -20.10
N LEU A 375 2.46 -6.03 -18.80
CA LEU A 375 2.29 -4.94 -17.83
C LEU A 375 3.28 -3.81 -18.14
N ALA A 376 2.90 -2.58 -17.84
CA ALA A 376 3.78 -1.43 -17.96
C ALA A 376 4.95 -1.53 -16.97
N ASP A 377 6.14 -1.08 -17.39
CA ASP A 377 7.36 -1.10 -16.58
C ASP A 377 7.28 -0.16 -15.34
N ASP A 378 6.34 0.80 -15.37
CA ASP A 378 6.23 1.88 -14.38
C ASP A 378 5.36 1.57 -13.16
N ILE A 379 5.00 0.30 -12.92
CA ILE A 379 4.18 -0.06 -11.76
C ILE A 379 4.97 0.17 -10.47
N LEU A 380 4.42 1.00 -9.59
CA LEU A 380 5.00 1.31 -8.28
C LEU A 380 4.34 0.49 -7.16
N GLY A 381 3.07 0.09 -7.34
CA GLY A 381 2.36 -0.70 -6.34
C GLY A 381 1.13 -1.40 -6.89
N ARG A 382 0.86 -2.59 -6.35
CA ARG A 382 -0.41 -3.32 -6.51
C ARG A 382 -1.24 -3.11 -5.26
N ILE A 383 -2.43 -2.53 -5.43
CA ILE A 383 -3.32 -2.17 -4.34
C ILE A 383 -4.53 -3.11 -4.42
N SER A 384 -4.70 -3.96 -3.40
CA SER A 384 -5.84 -4.87 -3.34
C SER A 384 -7.08 -4.14 -2.89
N LEU A 385 -8.15 -4.20 -3.68
CA LEU A 385 -9.44 -3.59 -3.35
C LEU A 385 -10.26 -4.62 -2.55
N LYS A 386 -10.63 -4.27 -1.31
CA LYS A 386 -11.36 -5.16 -0.40
C LYS A 386 -12.85 -4.87 -0.31
N THR A 387 -13.36 -3.96 -1.13
CA THR A 387 -14.68 -3.36 -0.89
C THR A 387 -15.51 -3.29 -2.17
N TYR A 388 -16.82 -3.43 -2.00
CA TYR A 388 -17.79 -3.17 -3.07
C TYR A 388 -17.76 -1.70 -3.46
N ALA A 389 -17.84 -1.40 -4.75
CA ALA A 389 -17.97 -0.02 -5.19
C ALA A 389 -19.19 0.65 -4.52
N PHE A 390 -19.00 1.90 -4.08
CA PHE A 390 -19.94 2.73 -3.32
C PHE A 390 -20.31 2.22 -1.91
N SER A 391 -19.55 1.26 -1.35
CA SER A 391 -19.68 0.94 0.07
C SER A 391 -19.15 2.10 0.93
N VAL A 392 -19.93 2.51 1.93
CA VAL A 392 -19.47 3.49 2.93
C VAL A 392 -18.58 2.75 3.93
N GLN A 393 -17.32 2.50 3.56
CA GLN A 393 -16.33 2.05 4.53
C GLN A 393 -15.66 3.25 5.20
N SER A 394 -15.78 3.31 6.53
CA SER A 394 -15.07 4.27 7.38
C SER A 394 -13.56 3.99 7.48
N GLN A 395 -13.07 2.89 6.90
CA GLN A 395 -11.68 2.41 7.03
C GLN A 395 -11.12 2.02 5.66
N ASN A 396 -10.09 2.73 5.22
CA ASN A 396 -9.30 2.41 4.03
C ASN A 396 -8.16 1.46 4.42
N ASP A 397 -8.48 0.21 4.75
CA ASP A 397 -7.49 -0.81 5.13
C ASP A 397 -6.98 -1.58 3.89
N PHE A 398 -6.54 -0.83 2.88
CA PHE A 398 -6.02 -1.39 1.64
C PHE A 398 -4.73 -2.16 1.91
N VAL A 399 -4.63 -3.38 1.38
CA VAL A 399 -3.34 -4.09 1.38
C VAL A 399 -2.57 -3.58 0.18
N VAL A 400 -1.62 -2.70 0.48
CA VAL A 400 -0.65 -2.18 -0.49
C VAL A 400 0.53 -3.13 -0.55
N TYR A 401 0.77 -3.70 -1.73
CA TYR A 401 2.01 -4.39 -2.02
C TYR A 401 2.82 -3.54 -2.99
N GLY A 402 3.88 -2.90 -2.47
CA GLY A 402 4.79 -2.07 -3.25
C GLY A 402 6.24 -2.43 -2.93
N GLU A 403 6.91 -3.07 -3.89
CA GLU A 403 8.35 -3.27 -3.85
C GLU A 403 9.06 -2.01 -4.32
N PRO A 404 10.12 -1.55 -3.64
CA PRO A 404 10.83 -0.34 -4.04
C PRO A 404 11.43 -0.44 -5.44
N ARG A 405 11.25 0.63 -6.23
CA ARG A 405 12.01 0.85 -7.45
C ARG A 405 13.38 1.40 -7.08
N TYR A 406 14.43 0.65 -7.41
CA TYR A 406 15.83 1.04 -7.33
C TYR A 406 16.32 1.57 -8.68
N PHE A 407 16.96 2.74 -8.65
CA PHE A 407 17.61 3.29 -9.83
C PHE A 407 19.05 2.79 -9.91
N PHE A 408 19.50 2.41 -11.10
CA PHE A 408 20.89 1.96 -11.35
C PHE A 408 21.86 3.12 -11.52
N GLY A 409 21.64 4.20 -10.77
CA GLY A 409 22.36 5.47 -10.83
C GLY A 409 21.63 6.53 -10.03
N LEU A 410 22.28 7.68 -9.86
CA LEU A 410 21.63 8.86 -9.29
C LEU A 410 20.75 9.50 -10.36
N VAL A 411 19.44 9.55 -10.11
CA VAL A 411 18.49 10.19 -11.03
C VAL A 411 17.92 11.47 -10.43
N ASN A 412 17.51 12.38 -11.29
CA ASN A 412 16.81 13.60 -10.90
C ASN A 412 15.35 13.47 -11.32
N ILE A 413 14.44 13.87 -10.44
CA ILE A 413 13.00 13.80 -10.69
C ILE A 413 12.43 15.21 -10.54
N ASP A 414 11.82 15.73 -11.60
CA ASP A 414 11.12 17.01 -11.65
C ASP A 414 9.67 16.88 -12.15
N LYS A 415 9.34 15.77 -12.82
CA LYS A 415 8.01 15.47 -13.32
C LYS A 415 7.66 14.01 -13.06
N LEU A 416 6.38 13.76 -12.79
CA LEU A 416 5.79 12.43 -12.68
C LEU A 416 4.56 12.33 -13.58
N GLN A 417 4.35 11.19 -14.24
CA GLN A 417 3.05 10.81 -14.79
C GLN A 417 2.44 9.73 -13.91
N ILE A 418 1.22 9.99 -13.45
CA ILE A 418 0.46 9.11 -12.59
C ILE A 418 -0.61 8.43 -13.43
N LYS A 419 -0.66 7.11 -13.38
CA LYS A 419 -1.72 6.32 -14.01
C LYS A 419 -2.23 5.23 -13.08
N VAL A 420 -3.54 5.01 -13.03
CA VAL A 420 -4.15 3.89 -12.29
C VAL A 420 -4.86 2.97 -13.28
N ILE A 421 -4.47 1.70 -13.28
CA ILE A 421 -5.02 0.68 -14.18
C ILE A 421 -5.58 -0.51 -13.40
N ASP A 422 -6.53 -1.20 -14.01
CA ASP A 422 -7.05 -2.48 -13.52
C ASP A 422 -6.18 -3.68 -13.91
N GLU A 423 -6.62 -4.90 -13.57
CA GLU A 423 -5.92 -6.15 -13.90
C GLU A 423 -5.76 -6.42 -15.40
N TYR A 424 -6.54 -5.76 -16.26
CA TYR A 424 -6.48 -5.90 -17.71
C TYR A 424 -5.65 -4.79 -18.37
N GLY A 425 -5.16 -3.83 -17.59
CA GLY A 425 -4.38 -2.69 -18.07
C GLY A 425 -5.22 -1.49 -18.53
N ARG A 426 -6.52 -1.49 -18.23
CA ARG A 426 -7.44 -0.42 -18.61
C ARG A 426 -7.37 0.69 -17.56
N THR A 427 -7.43 1.94 -18.00
CA THR A 427 -7.38 3.10 -17.09
C THR A 427 -8.68 3.18 -16.31
N LEU A 428 -8.60 3.22 -14.99
CA LEU A 428 -9.79 3.20 -14.14
C LEU A 428 -10.44 4.59 -14.08
N ASP A 429 -11.74 4.70 -14.31
CA ASP A 429 -12.48 5.94 -14.06
C ASP A 429 -13.07 5.96 -12.65
N LEU A 430 -12.80 7.02 -11.89
CA LEU A 430 -13.33 7.24 -10.53
C LEU A 430 -14.58 8.11 -10.52
N ASN A 431 -15.18 8.38 -11.68
CA ASN A 431 -16.46 9.07 -11.83
C ASN A 431 -16.47 10.44 -11.12
N GLY A 432 -15.39 11.20 -11.30
CA GLY A 432 -15.22 12.53 -10.72
C GLY A 432 -14.70 12.56 -9.28
N MET A 433 -14.35 11.40 -8.71
CA MET A 433 -13.72 11.30 -7.40
C MET A 433 -12.20 11.33 -7.49
N ASP A 434 -11.59 11.77 -6.40
CA ASP A 434 -10.15 11.94 -6.27
C ASP A 434 -9.58 10.93 -5.26
N PHE A 435 -8.30 10.60 -5.46
CA PHE A 435 -7.51 9.78 -4.57
C PHE A 435 -6.18 10.48 -4.20
N SER A 436 -5.58 10.04 -3.11
CA SER A 436 -4.27 10.50 -2.66
C SER A 436 -3.36 9.33 -2.33
N PHE A 437 -2.07 9.59 -2.33
CA PHE A 437 -1.05 8.62 -1.95
C PHE A 437 0.26 9.33 -1.58
N THR A 438 1.16 8.61 -0.91
CA THR A 438 2.47 9.14 -0.56
C THR A 438 3.57 8.31 -1.21
N ILE A 439 4.46 8.97 -1.93
CA ILE A 439 5.71 8.40 -2.45
C ILE A 439 6.82 8.70 -1.45
N GLN A 440 7.56 7.67 -1.07
CA GLN A 440 8.82 7.79 -0.37
C GLN A 440 9.98 7.72 -1.37
N MET A 441 10.89 8.69 -1.29
CA MET A 441 12.11 8.74 -2.10
C MET A 441 13.34 8.70 -1.19
N THR A 442 14.28 7.80 -1.47
CA THR A 442 15.61 7.82 -0.85
C THR A 442 16.55 8.64 -1.72
N VAL A 443 17.13 9.70 -1.15
CA VAL A 443 18.00 10.64 -1.86
C VAL A 443 19.41 10.57 -1.29
N LYS A 444 20.43 10.47 -2.14
CA LYS A 444 21.83 10.56 -1.71
C LYS A 444 22.18 12.00 -1.34
N TYR A 445 22.58 12.21 -0.09
CA TYR A 445 22.91 13.53 0.46
C TYR A 445 24.43 13.79 0.39
N ASN A 446 25.24 12.77 0.66
CA ASN A 446 26.69 12.89 0.57
C ASN A 446 27.18 12.46 -0.82
N ILE A 447 27.44 13.43 -1.69
CA ILE A 447 28.12 13.22 -2.97
C ILE A 447 29.59 13.54 -2.71
N SER A 448 30.39 12.54 -2.35
CA SER A 448 31.84 12.72 -2.36
C SER A 448 32.24 13.09 -3.80
N THR A 449 32.70 14.31 -4.00
CA THR A 449 33.33 14.74 -5.24
C THR A 449 34.63 13.95 -5.35
N GLY A 450 34.61 12.88 -6.14
CA GLY A 450 35.81 12.15 -6.48
C GLY A 450 36.81 13.11 -7.12
N SER A 451 37.91 13.33 -6.42
CA SER A 451 39.15 13.98 -6.86
C SER A 451 39.86 13.17 -7.93
#